data_AF-A0A4Q6B6Q2-F1
#
_entry.id   AF-A0A4Q6B6Q2-F1
#
_cell.length_a   1.000
_cell.length_b   1.000
_cell.length_c   1.000
_cell.angle_alpha   90.00
_cell.angle_beta   90.00
_cell.angle_gamma   90.00
#
_symmetry.space_group_name_H-M   'P 1'
#
loop_
_entity.id
_entity.type
_entity.pdbx_description
1 polymer ?
#
loop_
_entity_poly.entity_id
_entity_poly.type
_entity_poly.pdbx_seq_one_letter_code
_entity_poly.pdbx_strand_id
1 'polypeptide(L)'
;MHSLLTPCKSILLFCLLLFFSCRKDPAGSATGKPAPSDNASRPVGQPIDDVYTEFIGPEGGTVQSPDGEMEVVIPPGALATTTEIGIQPITHTAISGIGNGYRLTPHGAIFQKKVTIRFRYEGKGGRISNTTALEVAYQNQEGVWTCIGGAKKDPVRKTISVETDHFSDWGFIASMQLLPVVSTIGVGESKNLKAFYYIQYNDEDDFLVSLTNPEAGTGTPILIQKKYVVGWTLHGPGKLQANGAEAVYTAPVVMPEETSVTITLELNVNGKQVLLVSTLHLIKEGIMISLDGGPWKLYGG
;
A
#
# COMPACT_ATOMS: atom_id res chain seq x y z
N MET A 1 -1.88 37.44 91.45
CA MET A 1 -3.26 37.35 91.98
C MET A 1 -3.98 36.28 91.16
N HIS A 2 -4.53 35.28 91.86
CA HIS A 2 -5.62 34.32 91.52
C HIS A 2 -6.14 34.22 90.08
N SER A 3 -6.61 33.09 89.54
CA SER A 3 -6.79 31.70 89.97
C SER A 3 -7.62 31.03 88.83
N LEU A 4 -7.32 29.76 88.51
CA LEU A 4 -8.21 28.67 88.05
C LEU A 4 -9.37 28.94 87.05
N LEU A 5 -9.46 28.15 85.97
CA LEU A 5 -10.47 27.08 85.77
C LEU A 5 -10.54 26.58 84.30
N THR A 6 -10.38 25.27 84.21
CA THR A 6 -10.77 24.19 83.27
C THR A 6 -11.82 24.40 82.13
N PRO A 7 -11.88 23.44 81.16
CA PRO A 7 -12.35 23.60 79.77
C PRO A 7 -13.80 23.17 79.52
N CYS A 8 -14.38 23.55 78.38
CA CYS A 8 -15.55 22.85 77.83
C CYS A 8 -15.60 22.90 76.30
N LYS A 9 -15.88 21.75 75.72
CA LYS A 9 -15.99 21.42 74.30
C LYS A 9 -17.20 22.13 73.68
N SER A 10 -17.08 22.62 72.45
CA SER A 10 -18.20 22.59 71.53
C SER A 10 -17.73 22.33 70.10
N ILE A 11 -18.36 21.32 69.53
CA ILE A 11 -18.21 20.75 68.20
C ILE A 11 -18.75 21.75 67.18
N LEU A 12 -17.98 22.04 66.12
CA LEU A 12 -18.56 22.48 64.85
C LEU A 12 -17.81 21.84 63.67
N LEU A 13 -18.57 20.98 63.01
CA LEU A 13 -18.49 20.45 61.66
C LEU A 13 -17.87 21.44 60.64
N PHE A 14 -17.03 20.95 59.71
CA PHE A 14 -17.16 21.10 58.24
C PHE A 14 -15.80 21.12 57.49
N CYS A 15 -15.79 20.45 56.33
CA CYS A 15 -14.89 20.60 55.18
C CYS A 15 -13.42 20.11 55.22
N LEU A 16 -13.30 18.82 54.92
CA LEU A 16 -12.51 18.25 53.81
C LEU A 16 -11.86 19.28 52.86
N LEU A 17 -10.52 19.36 52.81
CA LEU A 17 -9.70 19.75 51.65
C LEU A 17 -8.28 19.22 51.85
N LEU A 18 -8.03 17.99 51.37
CA LEU A 18 -6.69 17.42 51.24
C LEU A 18 -6.02 18.06 50.01
N PHE A 19 -5.04 18.94 50.24
CA PHE A 19 -4.12 19.38 49.20
C PHE A 19 -3.13 18.26 48.88
N PHE A 20 -3.53 17.34 47.98
CA PHE A 20 -2.57 16.53 47.23
C PHE A 20 -1.83 17.45 46.25
N SER A 21 -0.63 17.90 46.65
CA SER A 21 0.33 18.50 45.73
C SER A 21 0.96 17.39 44.89
N CYS A 22 0.35 17.10 43.74
CA CYS A 22 0.99 16.31 42.69
C CYS A 22 2.13 17.15 42.09
N ARG A 23 3.37 16.73 42.34
CA ARG A 23 4.55 17.24 41.65
C ARG A 23 4.43 16.80 40.18
N LYS A 24 4.22 17.76 39.29
CA LYS A 24 4.18 17.56 37.84
C LYS A 24 5.62 17.43 37.35
N ASP A 25 6.08 16.21 37.15
CA ASP A 25 7.32 15.98 36.39
C ASP A 25 7.09 16.47 34.95
N PRO A 26 8.02 17.27 34.38
CA PRO A 26 7.87 17.71 33.01
C PRO A 26 7.97 16.49 32.10
N ALA A 27 6.94 16.32 31.27
CA ALA A 27 6.91 15.32 30.22
C ALA A 27 8.15 15.50 29.34
N GLY A 28 9.16 14.66 29.60
CA GLY A 28 10.25 14.43 28.67
C GLY A 28 9.62 14.02 27.35
N SER A 29 9.91 14.82 26.33
CA SER A 29 9.64 14.48 24.94
C SER A 29 10.30 13.14 24.65
N ALA A 30 9.52 12.07 24.78
CA ALA A 30 9.83 10.81 24.13
C ALA A 30 9.65 11.07 22.64
N THR A 31 10.74 11.49 22.01
CA THR A 31 10.96 11.25 20.59
C THR A 31 10.89 9.73 20.42
N GLY A 32 9.68 9.23 20.17
CA GLY A 32 9.47 7.84 19.78
C GLY A 32 10.25 7.61 18.50
N LYS A 33 11.38 6.92 18.61
CA LYS A 33 12.04 6.24 17.51
C LYS A 33 10.96 5.50 16.70
N PRO A 34 10.94 5.58 15.36
CA PRO A 34 10.05 4.75 14.56
C PRO A 34 10.23 3.29 14.98
N ALA A 35 9.12 2.57 15.18
CA ALA A 35 9.15 1.16 15.52
C ALA A 35 9.92 0.37 14.45
N PRO A 36 10.58 -0.75 14.82
CA PRO A 36 11.27 -1.62 13.86
C PRO A 36 10.33 -2.06 12.74
N SER A 37 10.88 -2.15 11.53
CA SER A 37 10.28 -2.78 10.35
C SER A 37 9.71 -4.14 10.72
N ASP A 38 8.38 -4.25 10.76
CA ASP A 38 7.71 -5.54 10.84
C ASP A 38 7.40 -5.95 9.40
N ASN A 39 8.27 -6.77 8.82
CA ASN A 39 8.01 -7.60 7.64
C ASN A 39 6.93 -8.63 8.04
N ALA A 40 5.73 -8.13 8.35
CA ALA A 40 4.73 -8.91 9.05
C ALA A 40 4.18 -10.00 8.12
N SER A 41 4.27 -11.24 8.58
CA SER A 41 3.69 -12.41 7.93
C SER A 41 2.22 -12.15 7.58
N ARG A 42 1.82 -12.56 6.38
CA ARG A 42 0.47 -12.43 5.84
C ARG A 42 -0.16 -13.80 5.69
N PRO A 43 -1.50 -13.91 5.77
CA PRO A 43 -2.17 -15.16 5.44
C PRO A 43 -1.87 -15.55 4.00
N VAL A 44 -1.81 -16.85 3.76
CA VAL A 44 -1.72 -17.43 2.41
C VAL A 44 -3.02 -17.13 1.67
N GLY A 45 -2.92 -16.81 0.38
CA GLY A 45 -4.08 -16.49 -0.45
C GLY A 45 -5.03 -17.69 -0.60
N GLN A 46 -6.33 -17.42 -0.52
CA GLN A 46 -7.38 -18.41 -0.73
C GLN A 46 -7.71 -18.50 -2.23
N PRO A 47 -7.98 -19.70 -2.78
CA PRO A 47 -8.45 -19.86 -4.15
C PRO A 47 -9.64 -18.96 -4.48
N ILE A 48 -9.59 -18.32 -5.65
CA ILE A 48 -10.74 -17.60 -6.23
C ILE A 48 -11.45 -18.49 -7.24
N ASP A 49 -10.67 -19.18 -8.09
CA ASP A 49 -11.16 -20.12 -9.10
C ASP A 49 -10.35 -21.43 -9.07
N ASP A 50 -10.78 -22.38 -9.91
CA ASP A 50 -10.08 -23.64 -10.13
C ASP A 50 -8.66 -23.45 -10.68
N VAL A 51 -7.78 -24.40 -10.38
CA VAL A 51 -6.44 -24.43 -10.96
C VAL A 51 -6.51 -24.78 -12.44
N TYR A 52 -5.82 -24.01 -13.26
CA TYR A 52 -5.56 -24.34 -14.66
C TYR A 52 -4.21 -25.04 -14.78
N THR A 53 -4.13 -26.16 -15.49
CA THR A 53 -2.93 -27.00 -15.61
C THR A 53 -2.57 -27.33 -17.05
N GLU A 54 -1.27 -27.36 -17.34
CA GLU A 54 -0.72 -27.78 -18.64
C GLU A 54 0.58 -28.58 -18.45
N PHE A 55 0.80 -29.61 -19.28
CA PHE A 55 2.04 -30.38 -19.26
C PHE A 55 3.09 -29.73 -20.16
N ILE A 56 4.23 -29.33 -19.58
CA ILE A 56 5.34 -28.72 -20.31
C ILE A 56 6.57 -29.62 -20.25
N GLY A 57 7.15 -29.96 -21.40
CA GLY A 57 8.36 -30.75 -21.53
C GLY A 57 9.66 -29.94 -21.55
N PRO A 58 10.81 -30.61 -21.74
CA PRO A 58 12.12 -29.96 -21.86
C PRO A 58 12.23 -28.97 -23.03
N GLU A 59 11.37 -29.07 -24.04
CA GLU A 59 11.24 -28.12 -25.14
C GLU A 59 10.79 -26.73 -24.70
N GLY A 60 10.24 -26.59 -23.49
CA GLY A 60 9.70 -25.34 -22.98
C GLY A 60 8.32 -25.01 -23.56
N GLY A 61 7.77 -23.86 -23.18
CA GLY A 61 6.43 -23.47 -23.57
C GLY A 61 5.93 -22.28 -22.78
N THR A 62 4.65 -21.97 -22.97
CA THR A 62 3.97 -20.89 -22.26
C THR A 62 2.69 -21.43 -21.66
N VAL A 63 2.46 -21.16 -20.38
CA VAL A 63 1.20 -21.45 -19.69
C VAL A 63 0.56 -20.13 -19.32
N GLN A 64 -0.71 -19.94 -19.66
CA GLN A 64 -1.45 -18.72 -19.39
C GLN A 64 -2.69 -19.01 -18.55
N SER A 65 -3.02 -18.12 -17.61
CA SER A 65 -4.29 -18.21 -16.89
C SER A 65 -5.47 -18.01 -17.86
N PRO A 66 -6.64 -18.63 -17.62
CA PRO A 66 -7.82 -18.49 -18.50
C PRO A 66 -8.30 -17.05 -18.70
N ASP A 67 -8.06 -16.18 -17.72
CA ASP A 67 -8.38 -14.74 -17.77
C ASP A 67 -7.35 -13.92 -18.57
N GLY A 68 -6.22 -14.52 -18.97
CA GLY A 68 -5.13 -13.86 -19.70
C GLY A 68 -4.30 -12.87 -18.87
N GLU A 69 -4.53 -12.79 -17.56
CA GLU A 69 -3.90 -11.81 -16.66
C GLU A 69 -2.52 -12.22 -16.16
N MET A 70 -2.22 -13.53 -16.17
CA MET A 70 -0.95 -14.12 -15.72
C MET A 70 -0.42 -15.10 -16.77
N GLU A 71 0.87 -15.02 -17.05
CA GLU A 71 1.57 -15.88 -18.00
C GLU A 71 2.90 -16.35 -17.40
N VAL A 72 3.22 -17.63 -17.58
CA VAL A 72 4.52 -18.22 -17.31
C VAL A 72 5.14 -18.64 -18.63
N VAL A 73 6.31 -18.08 -18.95
CA VAL A 73 7.12 -18.48 -20.11
C VAL A 73 8.30 -19.31 -19.62
N ILE A 74 8.33 -20.57 -20.03
CA ILE A 74 9.32 -21.59 -19.65
C ILE A 74 10.26 -21.79 -20.85
N PRO A 75 11.53 -21.37 -20.80
CA PRO A 75 12.43 -21.52 -21.94
C PRO A 75 12.85 -22.99 -22.14
N PRO A 76 13.28 -23.36 -23.36
CA PRO A 76 13.84 -24.69 -23.62
C PRO A 76 14.98 -25.04 -22.67
N GLY A 77 14.93 -26.23 -22.09
CA GLY A 77 15.88 -26.75 -21.11
C GLY A 77 15.74 -26.17 -19.71
N ALA A 78 14.64 -25.46 -19.39
CA ALA A 78 14.32 -25.10 -18.02
C ALA A 78 13.81 -26.31 -17.20
N LEU A 79 13.17 -27.28 -17.86
CA LEU A 79 12.67 -28.51 -17.24
C LEU A 79 13.48 -29.72 -17.72
N ALA A 80 13.74 -30.66 -16.82
CA ALA A 80 14.42 -31.92 -17.13
C ALA A 80 13.52 -32.94 -17.82
N THR A 81 12.24 -32.93 -17.43
CA THR A 81 11.20 -33.87 -17.83
C THR A 81 9.87 -33.15 -17.98
N THR A 82 8.92 -33.77 -18.66
CA THR A 82 7.54 -33.29 -18.70
C THR A 82 6.99 -33.10 -17.29
N THR A 83 6.50 -31.89 -17.02
CA THR A 83 6.02 -31.46 -15.70
C THR A 83 4.66 -30.80 -15.87
N GLU A 84 3.71 -31.14 -14.98
CA GLU A 84 2.43 -30.44 -14.90
C GLU A 84 2.65 -29.08 -14.25
N ILE A 85 2.36 -28.01 -14.98
CA ILE A 85 2.47 -26.63 -14.54
C ILE A 85 1.07 -26.11 -14.26
N GLY A 86 0.84 -25.60 -13.04
CA GLY A 86 -0.47 -25.08 -12.65
C GLY A 86 -0.45 -23.60 -12.31
N ILE A 87 -1.51 -22.89 -12.70
CA ILE A 87 -1.78 -21.48 -12.35
C ILE A 87 -3.17 -21.41 -11.71
N GLN A 88 -3.24 -20.94 -10.47
CA GLN A 88 -4.51 -20.75 -9.75
C GLN A 88 -4.63 -19.31 -9.25
N PRO A 89 -5.68 -18.55 -9.61
CA PRO A 89 -5.93 -17.24 -9.01
C PRO A 89 -6.30 -17.39 -7.54
N ILE A 90 -5.71 -16.53 -6.71
CA ILE A 90 -5.91 -16.49 -5.26
C ILE A 90 -6.19 -15.07 -4.78
N THR A 91 -6.80 -14.93 -3.60
CA THR A 91 -6.93 -13.64 -2.93
C THR A 91 -5.56 -13.01 -2.72
N HIS A 92 -5.40 -11.75 -3.11
CA HIS A 92 -4.12 -11.04 -2.96
C HIS A 92 -3.96 -10.51 -1.54
N THR A 93 -3.03 -11.08 -0.76
CA THR A 93 -2.82 -10.73 0.65
C THR A 93 -1.68 -9.73 0.90
N ALA A 94 -0.95 -9.33 -0.15
CA ALA A 94 0.05 -8.28 -0.10
C ALA A 94 -0.60 -6.91 0.17
N ILE A 95 0.07 -6.08 0.96
CA ILE A 95 -0.46 -4.79 1.46
C ILE A 95 -0.80 -3.82 0.33
N SER A 96 0.03 -3.77 -0.71
CA SER A 96 -0.16 -2.95 -1.91
C SER A 96 -0.48 -3.80 -3.15
N GLY A 97 -1.09 -4.97 -2.93
CA GLY A 97 -1.50 -5.89 -3.99
C GLY A 97 -2.48 -5.27 -4.96
N ILE A 98 -2.23 -5.45 -6.26
CA ILE A 98 -3.12 -5.01 -7.34
C ILE A 98 -3.65 -6.25 -8.07
N GLY A 99 -4.97 -6.31 -8.26
CA GLY A 99 -5.63 -7.50 -8.82
C GLY A 99 -5.53 -8.72 -7.89
N ASN A 100 -5.62 -9.91 -8.49
CA ASN A 100 -5.47 -11.19 -7.81
C ASN A 100 -3.99 -11.52 -7.56
N GLY A 101 -3.73 -12.38 -6.57
CA GLY A 101 -2.50 -13.16 -6.53
C GLY A 101 -2.66 -14.42 -7.37
N TYR A 102 -1.57 -15.14 -7.63
CA TYR A 102 -1.57 -16.39 -8.38
C TYR A 102 -0.67 -17.40 -7.69
N ARG A 103 -1.22 -18.58 -7.38
CA ARG A 103 -0.45 -19.74 -6.93
C ARG A 103 0.06 -20.51 -8.13
N LEU A 104 1.38 -20.67 -8.20
CA LEU A 104 2.05 -21.40 -9.25
C LEU A 104 2.51 -22.77 -8.72
N THR A 105 2.26 -23.83 -9.48
CA THR A 105 2.61 -25.20 -9.09
C THR A 105 3.44 -25.90 -10.18
N PRO A 106 4.35 -26.83 -9.80
CA PRO A 106 4.64 -27.26 -8.43
C PRO A 106 5.50 -26.23 -7.68
N HIS A 107 5.34 -26.14 -6.35
CA HIS A 107 6.10 -25.18 -5.53
C HIS A 107 7.58 -25.54 -5.46
N GLY A 108 8.42 -24.52 -5.24
CA GLY A 108 9.86 -24.67 -5.02
C GLY A 108 10.69 -24.48 -6.28
N ALA A 109 12.00 -24.71 -6.15
CA ALA A 109 12.99 -24.50 -7.20
C ALA A 109 13.11 -25.76 -8.08
N ILE A 110 12.35 -25.79 -9.18
CA ILE A 110 12.28 -26.94 -10.10
C ILE A 110 12.98 -26.68 -11.45
N PHE A 111 13.40 -25.43 -11.69
CA PHE A 111 13.88 -25.01 -13.00
C PHE A 111 15.41 -24.95 -13.09
N GLN A 112 15.96 -25.53 -14.16
CA GLN A 112 17.40 -25.47 -14.49
C GLN A 112 17.80 -24.13 -15.14
N LYS A 113 16.82 -23.38 -15.63
CA LYS A 113 16.96 -22.04 -16.20
C LYS A 113 15.83 -21.18 -15.69
N LYS A 114 16.08 -19.88 -15.49
CA LYS A 114 15.02 -18.96 -15.06
C LYS A 114 13.84 -18.96 -16.04
N VAL A 115 12.64 -19.01 -15.49
CA VAL A 115 11.37 -18.82 -16.19
C VAL A 115 10.93 -17.37 -16.05
N THR A 116 10.11 -16.89 -16.99
CA THR A 116 9.53 -15.54 -16.89
C THR A 116 8.12 -15.63 -16.35
N ILE A 117 7.84 -14.92 -15.27
CA ILE A 117 6.49 -14.63 -14.79
C ILE A 117 6.08 -13.27 -15.33
N ARG A 118 4.89 -13.16 -15.91
CA ARG A 118 4.36 -11.92 -16.49
C ARG A 118 2.93 -11.69 -16.05
N PHE A 119 2.68 -10.48 -15.57
CA PHE A 119 1.34 -9.98 -15.23
C PHE A 119 0.90 -8.91 -16.22
N ARG A 120 -0.39 -8.92 -16.56
CA ARG A 120 -1.07 -7.84 -17.26
C ARG A 120 -1.64 -6.84 -16.26
N TYR A 121 -1.55 -5.54 -16.58
CA TYR A 121 -2.13 -4.47 -15.76
C TYR A 121 -3.14 -3.60 -16.53
N GLU A 122 -3.51 -4.01 -17.74
CA GLU A 122 -4.62 -3.40 -18.46
C GLU A 122 -5.92 -3.47 -17.63
N GLY A 123 -6.75 -2.42 -17.70
CA GLY A 123 -7.99 -2.33 -16.90
C GLY A 123 -7.79 -2.01 -15.41
N LYS A 124 -6.55 -2.01 -14.89
CA LYS A 124 -6.27 -1.80 -13.46
C LYS A 124 -5.86 -0.36 -13.12
N GLY A 125 -6.06 0.59 -14.06
CA GLY A 125 -5.66 1.99 -13.92
C GLY A 125 -6.21 2.69 -12.67
N GLY A 126 -7.45 2.36 -12.25
CA GLY A 126 -8.04 2.92 -11.03
C GLY A 126 -7.36 2.49 -9.70
N ARG A 127 -6.38 1.59 -9.77
CA ARG A 127 -5.58 1.11 -8.63
C ARG A 127 -4.09 1.45 -8.77
N ILE A 128 -3.68 2.07 -9.87
CA ILE A 128 -2.28 2.33 -10.22
C ILE A 128 -2.04 3.84 -10.21
N SER A 129 -1.35 4.32 -9.18
CA SER A 129 -0.94 5.73 -9.07
C SER A 129 0.20 6.06 -10.04
N ASN A 130 1.04 5.07 -10.36
CA ASN A 130 2.19 5.21 -11.23
C ASN A 130 2.62 3.82 -11.76
N THR A 131 2.88 3.70 -13.07
CA THR A 131 3.27 2.42 -13.70
C THR A 131 4.75 2.06 -13.51
N THR A 132 5.63 3.04 -13.32
CA THR A 132 7.05 2.81 -12.98
C THR A 132 7.24 2.31 -11.55
N ALA A 133 6.29 2.57 -10.66
CA ALA A 133 6.23 2.09 -9.28
C ALA A 133 5.56 0.71 -9.13
N LEU A 134 5.25 0.00 -10.22
CA LEU A 134 4.79 -1.38 -10.15
C LEU A 134 5.96 -2.33 -9.90
N GLU A 135 5.80 -3.30 -9.01
CA GLU A 135 6.77 -4.36 -8.77
C GLU A 135 6.09 -5.72 -8.76
N VAL A 136 6.87 -6.80 -8.80
CA VAL A 136 6.38 -8.15 -8.60
C VAL A 136 6.91 -8.67 -7.27
N ALA A 137 6.04 -9.31 -6.51
CA ALA A 137 6.39 -9.94 -5.25
C ALA A 137 5.90 -11.39 -5.22
N TYR A 138 6.55 -12.19 -4.39
CA TYR A 138 6.13 -13.53 -4.04
C TYR A 138 6.00 -13.67 -2.53
N GLN A 139 5.15 -14.57 -2.06
CA GLN A 139 5.06 -14.90 -0.65
C GLN A 139 6.06 -16.02 -0.33
N ASN A 140 7.00 -15.73 0.56
CA ASN A 140 8.00 -16.70 0.99
C ASN A 140 7.43 -17.70 2.02
N GLN A 141 8.23 -18.67 2.45
CA GLN A 141 7.81 -19.72 3.38
C GLN A 141 7.45 -19.20 4.79
N GLU A 142 7.91 -18.00 5.15
CA GLU A 142 7.58 -17.33 6.42
C GLU A 142 6.26 -16.53 6.32
N GLY A 143 5.61 -16.56 5.16
CA GLY A 143 4.38 -15.81 4.87
C GLY A 143 4.62 -14.34 4.57
N VAL A 144 5.87 -13.93 4.39
CA VAL A 144 6.25 -12.55 4.07
C VAL A 144 6.26 -12.35 2.57
N TRP A 145 5.56 -11.31 2.10
CA TRP A 145 5.62 -10.88 0.71
C TRP A 145 6.95 -10.18 0.45
N THR A 146 7.71 -10.71 -0.50
CA THR A 146 9.06 -10.28 -0.86
C THR A 146 9.07 -9.83 -2.31
N CYS A 147 9.49 -8.58 -2.54
CA CYS A 147 9.70 -8.01 -3.85
C CYS A 147 10.98 -8.59 -4.46
N ILE A 148 10.85 -9.33 -5.57
CA ILE A 148 11.99 -9.99 -6.23
C ILE A 148 12.94 -8.99 -6.90
N GLY A 149 12.44 -7.80 -7.26
CA GLY A 149 13.20 -6.79 -8.00
C GLY A 149 13.43 -7.16 -9.47
N GLY A 150 14.10 -6.28 -10.22
CA GLY A 150 14.44 -6.52 -11.62
C GLY A 150 13.24 -6.59 -12.59
N ALA A 151 12.08 -6.07 -12.19
CA ALA A 151 10.88 -6.12 -13.01
C ALA A 151 11.03 -5.32 -14.32
N LYS A 152 10.79 -6.01 -15.43
CA LYS A 152 10.72 -5.43 -16.78
C LYS A 152 9.28 -4.98 -17.03
N LYS A 153 9.11 -3.72 -17.43
CA LYS A 153 7.81 -3.10 -17.67
C LYS A 153 7.64 -2.81 -19.16
N ASP A 154 6.56 -3.29 -19.77
CA ASP A 154 6.17 -2.99 -21.16
C ASP A 154 4.94 -2.07 -21.12
N PRO A 155 5.10 -0.75 -21.33
CA PRO A 155 3.99 0.20 -21.31
C PRO A 155 3.06 0.08 -22.52
N VAL A 156 3.53 -0.53 -23.62
CA VAL A 156 2.73 -0.73 -24.83
C VAL A 156 1.78 -1.92 -24.65
N ARG A 157 2.31 -3.05 -24.18
CA ARG A 157 1.51 -4.26 -23.89
C ARG A 157 0.80 -4.20 -22.54
N LYS A 158 1.13 -3.23 -21.70
CA LYS A 158 0.68 -3.06 -20.32
C LYS A 158 0.97 -4.29 -19.47
N THR A 159 2.24 -4.73 -19.49
CA THR A 159 2.70 -5.88 -18.72
C THR A 159 3.89 -5.54 -17.83
N ILE A 160 4.03 -6.31 -16.75
CA ILE A 160 5.20 -6.33 -15.88
C ILE A 160 5.67 -7.79 -15.77
N SER A 161 6.99 -8.02 -15.86
CA SER A 161 7.54 -9.37 -15.84
C SER A 161 8.85 -9.46 -15.05
N VAL A 162 9.07 -10.62 -14.42
CA VAL A 162 10.28 -10.96 -13.68
C VAL A 162 10.77 -12.34 -14.07
N GLU A 163 12.06 -12.60 -13.83
CA GLU A 163 12.67 -13.90 -14.02
C GLU A 163 12.88 -14.59 -12.67
N THR A 164 12.43 -15.83 -12.54
CA THR A 164 12.53 -16.63 -11.31
C THR A 164 12.95 -18.06 -11.63
N ASP A 165 13.49 -18.77 -10.65
CA ASP A 165 13.82 -20.20 -10.70
C ASP A 165 12.91 -21.05 -9.81
N HIS A 166 11.91 -20.44 -9.16
CA HIS A 166 11.00 -21.11 -8.25
C HIS A 166 9.54 -20.66 -8.43
N PHE A 167 8.64 -21.53 -7.99
CA PHE A 167 7.21 -21.28 -7.90
C PHE A 167 6.72 -21.26 -6.45
N SER A 168 5.67 -20.46 -6.23
CA SER A 168 5.06 -20.13 -4.94
C SER A 168 3.78 -19.33 -5.22
N ASP A 169 3.36 -18.47 -4.28
CA ASP A 169 2.31 -17.48 -4.50
C ASP A 169 2.92 -16.17 -4.99
N TRP A 170 2.42 -15.62 -6.09
CA TRP A 170 2.95 -14.44 -6.77
C TRP A 170 1.88 -13.38 -6.98
N GLY A 171 2.28 -12.12 -7.08
CA GLY A 171 1.38 -11.03 -7.41
C GLY A 171 2.17 -9.79 -7.76
N PHE A 172 1.56 -8.86 -8.49
CA PHE A 172 2.16 -7.55 -8.71
C PHE A 172 1.58 -6.52 -7.74
N ILE A 173 2.47 -5.69 -7.22
CA ILE A 173 2.23 -4.74 -6.14
C ILE A 173 2.59 -3.32 -6.60
N ALA A 174 2.15 -2.31 -5.85
CA ALA A 174 2.74 -0.98 -5.95
C ALA A 174 3.85 -0.80 -4.90
N SER A 175 5.02 -0.33 -5.30
CA SER A 175 6.09 0.08 -4.39
C SER A 175 5.81 1.45 -3.78
N MET A 176 5.13 2.33 -4.51
CA MET A 176 4.69 3.67 -4.08
C MET A 176 3.29 3.99 -4.59
N GLN A 177 2.49 4.70 -3.79
CA GLN A 177 1.16 5.18 -4.21
C GLN A 177 0.82 6.54 -3.58
N LEU A 178 0.14 7.38 -4.35
CA LEU A 178 -0.66 8.48 -3.82
C LEU A 178 -2.07 7.96 -3.54
N LEU A 179 -2.50 7.99 -2.28
CA LEU A 179 -3.81 7.53 -1.86
C LEU A 179 -4.76 8.70 -1.54
N PRO A 180 -6.05 8.60 -1.90
CA PRO A 180 -6.63 7.55 -2.77
C PRO A 180 -6.11 7.66 -4.22
N VAL A 181 -5.99 6.53 -4.93
CA VAL A 181 -5.62 6.54 -6.37
C VAL A 181 -6.76 7.12 -7.20
N VAL A 182 -7.99 6.70 -6.90
CA VAL A 182 -9.22 7.27 -7.44
C VAL A 182 -10.20 7.49 -6.30
N SER A 183 -10.90 8.62 -6.29
CA SER A 183 -12.00 8.87 -5.35
C SER A 183 -13.07 9.74 -5.98
N THR A 184 -14.30 9.53 -5.55
CA THR A 184 -15.40 10.48 -5.80
C THR A 184 -15.50 11.45 -4.63
N ILE A 185 -15.88 12.71 -4.90
CA ILE A 185 -16.01 13.76 -3.88
C ILE A 185 -17.14 14.73 -4.23
N GLY A 186 -17.93 15.13 -3.23
CA GLY A 186 -18.99 16.12 -3.39
C GLY A 186 -18.44 17.55 -3.49
N VAL A 187 -19.25 18.46 -4.04
CA VAL A 187 -18.92 19.90 -4.05
C VAL A 187 -18.72 20.44 -2.63
N GLY A 188 -17.73 21.31 -2.45
CA GLY A 188 -17.36 21.91 -1.16
C GLY A 188 -16.67 20.96 -0.17
N GLU A 189 -16.61 19.66 -0.44
CA GLU A 189 -15.94 18.69 0.42
C GLU A 189 -14.41 18.77 0.29
N SER A 190 -13.70 18.10 1.20
CA SER A 190 -12.24 17.95 1.13
C SER A 190 -11.80 16.50 1.16
N LYS A 191 -10.65 16.22 0.53
CA LYS A 191 -10.00 14.90 0.54
C LYS A 191 -8.55 15.03 1.02
N ASN A 192 -8.19 14.21 2.00
CA ASN A 192 -6.81 14.02 2.39
C ASN A 192 -6.12 13.07 1.42
N LEU A 193 -4.94 13.47 0.97
CA LEU A 193 -4.06 12.75 0.07
C LEU A 193 -2.77 12.43 0.82
N LYS A 194 -2.29 11.19 0.72
CA LYS A 194 -1.04 10.77 1.35
C LYS A 194 -0.25 9.88 0.40
N ALA A 195 1.05 10.15 0.29
CA ALA A 195 1.94 9.33 -0.49
C ALA A 195 2.71 8.34 0.39
N PHE A 196 2.57 7.06 0.06
CA PHE A 196 3.17 5.95 0.80
C PHE A 196 4.19 5.20 -0.04
N TYR A 197 5.14 4.60 0.66
CA TYR A 197 6.11 3.63 0.17
C TYR A 197 5.91 2.30 0.92
N TYR A 198 6.05 1.16 0.24
CA TYR A 198 5.64 -0.15 0.75
C TYR A 198 6.76 -1.19 0.85
N ILE A 199 7.92 -0.93 0.24
CA ILE A 199 9.05 -1.84 0.25
C ILE A 199 9.93 -1.52 1.47
N GLN A 200 10.45 -2.53 2.14
CA GLN A 200 11.29 -2.40 3.32
C GLN A 200 12.71 -2.90 3.00
N TYR A 201 13.69 -2.03 3.20
CA TYR A 201 15.11 -2.37 3.15
C TYR A 201 15.70 -2.35 4.56
N ASN A 202 16.71 -3.18 4.78
CA ASN A 202 17.41 -3.28 6.07
C ASN A 202 18.30 -2.07 6.37
N ASP A 203 18.55 -1.18 5.40
CA ASP A 203 19.31 0.05 5.59
C ASP A 203 18.37 1.19 6.04
N GLU A 204 18.43 1.52 7.34
CA GLU A 204 17.50 2.42 8.04
C GLU A 204 17.58 3.90 7.59
N ASP A 205 18.64 4.31 6.88
CA ASP A 205 18.95 5.73 6.63
C ASP A 205 18.39 6.29 5.30
N ASP A 206 18.10 5.41 4.33
CA ASP A 206 17.52 5.81 3.05
C ASP A 206 16.64 4.69 2.47
N PHE A 207 15.35 4.77 2.79
CA PHE A 207 14.36 3.76 2.41
C PHE A 207 14.15 3.65 0.89
N LEU A 208 14.65 4.59 0.09
CA LEU A 208 14.51 4.54 -1.37
C LEU A 208 15.79 4.13 -2.12
N VAL A 209 16.81 3.61 -1.41
CA VAL A 209 18.17 3.37 -1.95
C VAL A 209 18.22 2.47 -3.17
N SER A 210 17.22 1.64 -3.44
CA SER A 210 17.23 0.91 -4.71
C SER A 210 15.86 0.44 -5.12
N LEU A 211 15.28 1.01 -6.18
CA LEU A 211 14.22 0.31 -6.95
C LEU A 211 14.77 -0.93 -7.69
N THR A 212 16.06 -1.25 -7.49
CA THR A 212 16.80 -2.30 -8.19
C THR A 212 17.36 -3.37 -7.25
N ASN A 213 17.17 -3.26 -5.93
CA ASN A 213 17.65 -4.29 -5.01
C ASN A 213 16.73 -5.51 -5.08
N PRO A 214 17.29 -6.71 -5.28
CA PRO A 214 16.50 -7.94 -5.24
C PRO A 214 16.13 -8.30 -3.80
N GLU A 215 15.01 -9.01 -3.63
CA GLU A 215 14.59 -9.65 -2.38
C GLU A 215 14.30 -8.70 -1.20
N ALA A 216 13.52 -7.65 -1.46
CA ALA A 216 13.11 -6.70 -0.43
C ALA A 216 11.80 -7.12 0.23
N GLY A 217 11.73 -7.09 1.56
CA GLY A 217 10.48 -7.34 2.26
C GLY A 217 9.43 -6.27 1.94
N THR A 218 8.16 -6.61 2.11
CA THR A 218 7.06 -5.63 2.09
C THR A 218 6.45 -5.57 3.49
N GLY A 219 5.97 -4.39 3.88
CA GLY A 219 5.38 -4.24 5.21
C GLY A 219 4.59 -2.97 5.37
N THR A 220 4.45 -2.54 6.62
CA THR A 220 3.63 -1.38 7.00
C THR A 220 3.93 -0.18 6.09
N PRO A 221 2.91 0.48 5.52
CA PRO A 221 3.11 1.63 4.65
C PRO A 221 3.88 2.74 5.36
N ILE A 222 4.93 3.24 4.72
CA ILE A 222 5.79 4.31 5.22
C ILE A 222 5.40 5.59 4.49
N LEU A 223 5.12 6.68 5.23
CA LEU A 223 4.90 7.98 4.62
C LEU A 223 6.19 8.46 3.94
N ILE A 224 6.09 8.86 2.67
CA ILE A 224 7.27 9.33 1.93
C ILE A 224 7.86 10.56 2.62
N GLN A 225 9.18 10.57 2.79
CA GLN A 225 9.84 11.70 3.46
C GLN A 225 9.79 12.95 2.59
N LYS A 226 9.58 14.11 3.21
CA LYS A 226 9.54 15.42 2.54
C LYS A 226 10.78 15.70 1.69
N LYS A 227 11.96 15.14 2.03
CA LYS A 227 13.21 15.31 1.27
C LYS A 227 13.13 14.81 -0.17
N TYR A 228 12.25 13.86 -0.47
CA TYR A 228 12.04 13.35 -1.83
C TYR A 228 10.96 14.11 -2.61
N VAL A 229 10.17 14.98 -1.95
CA VAL A 229 9.06 15.70 -2.57
C VAL A 229 9.60 16.90 -3.34
N VAL A 230 9.36 16.91 -4.66
CA VAL A 230 9.69 18.04 -5.55
C VAL A 230 8.56 19.05 -5.54
N GLY A 231 7.32 18.59 -5.73
CA GLY A 231 6.16 19.48 -5.82
C GLY A 231 4.85 18.76 -6.04
N TRP A 232 3.77 19.52 -5.89
CA TRP A 232 2.41 19.07 -6.16
C TRP A 232 1.81 19.89 -7.29
N THR A 233 1.10 19.22 -8.19
CA THR A 233 0.38 19.85 -9.31
C THR A 233 -1.09 19.46 -9.24
N LEU A 234 -1.96 20.48 -9.33
CA LEU A 234 -3.41 20.32 -9.46
C LEU A 234 -3.81 20.66 -10.89
N HIS A 235 -4.42 19.70 -11.58
CA HIS A 235 -5.10 19.91 -12.86
C HIS A 235 -6.61 19.72 -12.64
N GLY A 236 -7.38 20.71 -13.08
CA GLY A 236 -8.82 20.78 -12.86
C GLY A 236 -9.20 21.69 -11.68
N PRO A 237 -10.49 21.76 -11.36
CA PRO A 237 -11.02 22.75 -10.43
C PRO A 237 -10.77 22.42 -8.95
N GLY A 238 -10.80 23.45 -8.11
CA GLY A 238 -10.66 23.33 -6.66
C GLY A 238 -9.38 23.98 -6.13
N LYS A 239 -8.98 23.60 -4.92
CA LYS A 239 -7.77 24.10 -4.27
C LYS A 239 -6.99 22.94 -3.67
N LEU A 240 -5.67 23.04 -3.69
CA LEU A 240 -4.78 22.06 -3.09
C LEU A 240 -3.86 22.75 -2.08
N GLN A 241 -3.79 22.20 -0.86
CA GLN A 241 -2.90 22.66 0.19
C GLN A 241 -1.97 21.50 0.55
N ALA A 242 -0.69 21.62 0.19
CA ALA A 242 0.30 20.56 0.36
C ALA A 242 1.22 20.81 1.56
N ASN A 243 1.61 19.73 2.24
CA ASN A 243 2.63 19.71 3.28
C ASN A 243 3.44 18.41 3.19
N GLY A 244 4.61 18.46 2.55
CA GLY A 244 5.44 17.28 2.34
C GLY A 244 4.73 16.24 1.46
N ALA A 245 4.66 15.00 1.94
CA ALA A 245 4.00 13.89 1.25
C ALA A 245 2.48 13.80 1.50
N GLU A 246 1.90 14.82 2.14
CA GLU A 246 0.47 14.95 2.36
C GLU A 246 -0.08 16.18 1.67
N ALA A 247 -1.34 16.11 1.24
CA ALA A 247 -2.06 17.27 0.76
C ALA A 247 -3.55 17.18 1.10
N VAL A 248 -4.20 18.34 1.19
CA VAL A 248 -5.65 18.45 1.31
C VAL A 248 -6.17 19.10 0.05
N TYR A 249 -6.97 18.35 -0.69
CA TYR A 249 -7.77 18.89 -1.79
C TYR A 249 -9.12 19.38 -1.26
N THR A 250 -9.59 20.53 -1.75
CA THR A 250 -10.92 21.07 -1.47
C THR A 250 -11.65 21.33 -2.79
N ALA A 251 -12.81 20.70 -2.96
CA ALA A 251 -13.67 20.87 -4.12
C ALA A 251 -14.32 22.26 -4.15
N PRO A 252 -14.62 22.83 -5.33
CA PRO A 252 -15.42 24.03 -5.43
C PRO A 252 -16.80 23.83 -4.79
N VAL A 253 -17.38 24.90 -4.22
CA VAL A 253 -18.71 24.87 -3.60
C VAL A 253 -19.86 24.87 -4.62
N VAL A 254 -19.56 25.11 -5.90
CA VAL A 254 -20.49 25.06 -7.03
C VAL A 254 -19.92 24.12 -8.08
N MET A 255 -20.76 23.29 -8.69
CA MET A 255 -20.33 22.32 -9.69
C MET A 255 -19.71 23.01 -10.91
N PRO A 256 -18.43 22.73 -11.23
CA PRO A 256 -17.75 23.26 -12.42
C PRO A 256 -18.10 22.47 -13.69
N GLU A 257 -17.73 23.00 -14.86
CA GLU A 257 -17.90 22.30 -16.15
C GLU A 257 -17.00 21.06 -16.25
N GLU A 258 -15.73 21.18 -15.83
CA GLU A 258 -14.80 20.05 -15.74
C GLU A 258 -15.02 19.32 -14.41
N THR A 259 -15.40 18.04 -14.46
CA THR A 259 -15.73 17.26 -13.25
C THR A 259 -14.63 16.28 -12.85
N SER A 260 -13.53 16.23 -13.62
CA SER A 260 -12.36 15.41 -13.34
C SER A 260 -11.24 16.29 -12.80
N VAL A 261 -10.57 15.82 -11.76
CA VAL A 261 -9.45 16.50 -11.14
C VAL A 261 -8.28 15.53 -11.08
N THR A 262 -7.13 15.92 -11.61
CA THR A 262 -5.90 15.12 -11.53
C THR A 262 -4.92 15.82 -10.61
N ILE A 263 -4.45 15.11 -9.59
CA ILE A 263 -3.45 15.58 -8.64
C ILE A 263 -2.21 14.74 -8.81
N THR A 264 -1.09 15.41 -9.07
CA THR A 264 0.21 14.76 -9.27
C THR A 264 1.15 15.20 -8.17
N LEU A 265 1.76 14.22 -7.49
CA LEU A 265 2.92 14.42 -6.63
C LEU A 265 4.18 14.03 -7.41
N GLU A 266 5.09 14.97 -7.58
CA GLU A 266 6.41 14.73 -8.15
C GLU A 266 7.42 14.41 -7.04
N LEU A 267 8.14 13.31 -7.23
CA LEU A 267 9.21 12.86 -6.37
C LEU A 267 10.53 12.80 -7.13
N ASN A 268 11.62 13.12 -6.43
CA ASN A 268 12.98 12.84 -6.87
C ASN A 268 13.52 11.68 -6.04
N VAL A 269 13.67 10.52 -6.69
CA VAL A 269 14.18 9.29 -6.09
C VAL A 269 15.50 8.95 -6.76
N ASN A 270 16.62 9.23 -6.09
CA ASN A 270 17.98 9.00 -6.58
C ASN A 270 18.24 9.62 -7.97
N GLY A 271 17.80 10.86 -8.17
CA GLY A 271 17.96 11.58 -9.44
C GLY A 271 16.94 11.19 -10.51
N LYS A 272 16.02 10.27 -10.23
CA LYS A 272 14.93 9.88 -11.13
C LYS A 272 13.63 10.54 -10.71
N GLN A 273 12.92 11.08 -11.69
CA GLN A 273 11.58 11.60 -11.50
C GLN A 273 10.58 10.44 -11.36
N VAL A 274 9.73 10.50 -10.34
CA VAL A 274 8.59 9.60 -10.15
C VAL A 274 7.34 10.45 -9.94
N LEU A 275 6.29 10.19 -10.70
CA LEU A 275 5.02 10.94 -10.65
C LEU A 275 3.91 10.07 -10.07
N LEU A 276 3.49 10.32 -8.84
CA LEU A 276 2.34 9.63 -8.25
C LEU A 276 1.07 10.41 -8.55
N VAL A 277 0.08 9.76 -9.17
CA VAL A 277 -1.16 10.38 -9.63
C VAL A 277 -2.35 9.91 -8.78
N SER A 278 -3.25 10.85 -8.48
CA SER A 278 -4.57 10.63 -7.92
C SER A 278 -5.61 11.32 -8.80
N THR A 279 -6.69 10.62 -9.12
CA THR A 279 -7.82 11.17 -9.88
C THR A 279 -9.05 11.31 -8.99
N LEU A 280 -9.61 12.51 -8.90
CA LEU A 280 -10.86 12.77 -8.19
C LEU A 280 -11.98 13.06 -9.19
N HIS A 281 -13.15 12.51 -8.93
CA HIS A 281 -14.37 12.78 -9.70
C HIS A 281 -15.35 13.59 -8.86
N LEU A 282 -15.69 14.79 -9.33
CA LEU A 282 -16.66 15.68 -8.70
C LEU A 282 -18.08 15.21 -9.02
N ILE A 283 -18.93 15.14 -8.00
CA ILE A 283 -20.34 14.82 -8.15
C ILE A 283 -21.23 15.85 -7.47
N LYS A 284 -22.40 16.09 -8.07
CA LYS A 284 -23.41 17.02 -7.57
C LYS A 284 -24.35 16.36 -6.56
N GLU A 285 -24.70 15.10 -6.81
CA GLU A 285 -25.58 14.27 -6.00
C GLU A 285 -25.03 12.83 -5.99
N GLY A 286 -25.28 12.12 -4.90
CA GLY A 286 -24.89 10.74 -4.70
C GLY A 286 -25.75 10.09 -3.62
N ILE A 287 -25.74 8.78 -3.55
CA ILE A 287 -26.43 8.05 -2.49
C ILE A 287 -25.56 8.12 -1.24
N MET A 288 -26.11 8.69 -0.18
CA MET A 288 -25.51 8.64 1.15
C MET A 288 -25.86 7.29 1.77
N ILE A 289 -24.85 6.47 2.05
CA ILE A 289 -25.03 5.18 2.73
C ILE A 289 -24.32 5.23 4.08
N SER A 290 -25.05 4.85 5.13
CA SER A 290 -24.50 4.52 6.45
C SER A 290 -24.69 3.02 6.65
N LEU A 291 -23.60 2.30 6.92
CA LEU A 291 -23.63 0.88 7.27
C LEU A 291 -23.51 0.76 8.79
N ASP A 292 -24.47 0.09 9.42
CA ASP A 292 -24.52 -0.21 10.86
C ASP A 292 -24.32 1.01 11.79
N GLY A 293 -24.87 2.17 11.41
CA GLY A 293 -24.75 3.40 12.18
C GLY A 293 -23.39 4.08 12.09
N GLY A 294 -22.52 3.63 11.19
CA GLY A 294 -21.23 4.24 10.88
C GLY A 294 -21.38 5.60 10.15
N PRO A 295 -20.26 6.32 9.94
CA PRO A 295 -20.28 7.62 9.27
C PRO A 295 -20.83 7.51 7.85
N TRP A 296 -21.67 8.48 7.47
CA TRP A 296 -22.23 8.56 6.12
C TRP A 296 -21.12 8.67 5.07
N LYS A 297 -21.22 7.85 4.02
CA LYS A 297 -20.37 7.91 2.83
C LYS A 297 -21.20 8.22 1.60
N LEU A 298 -20.76 9.19 0.80
CA LEU A 298 -21.36 9.55 -0.47
C LEU A 298 -20.86 8.59 -1.56
N TYR A 299 -21.78 7.95 -2.28
CA TYR A 299 -21.52 7.15 -3.46
C TYR A 299 -22.07 7.87 -4.69
N GLY A 300 -21.26 8.00 -5.75
CA GLY A 300 -21.76 8.51 -7.03
C GLY A 300 -22.81 7.58 -7.62
N GLY A 301 -23.88 8.15 -8.18
CA GLY A 301 -24.91 7.42 -8.93
C GLY A 301 -24.46 6.99 -10.32
#